data_AF-A0A0A6PBF5-F1
#
_entry.id   AF-A0A0A6PBF5-F1
#
_cell.length_a   1.000
_cell.length_b   1.000
_cell.length_c   1.000
_cell.angle_alpha   90.00
_cell.angle_beta   90.00
_cell.angle_gamma   90.00
#
_symmetry.space_group_name_H-M   'P 1'
#
loop_
_entity.id
_entity.type
_entity.pdbx_description
1 polymer ?
#
loop_
_entity_poly.entity_id
_entity_poly.type
_entity_poly.pdbx_seq_one_letter_code
_entity_poly.pdbx_strand_id
1 'polypeptide(L)'
;MPLTNQQIRHLRSLAHHLKPIVMIGEKGVTENLSTELNRALEDHELIKVSIAGADKEERGTITKALCQTSGAQLVQRIGRISVLYRPSQKPQIVIPTRN
;
A
#
# COMPACT_ATOMS: atom_id res chain seq x y z
N MET A 1 -12.53 1.21 -9.52
CA MET A 1 -12.90 -0.23 -9.45
C MET A 1 -11.95 -0.94 -8.49
N PRO A 2 -12.42 -1.86 -7.63
CA PRO A 2 -11.56 -2.65 -6.75
C PRO A 2 -10.72 -3.66 -7.55
N LEU A 3 -9.53 -4.02 -7.05
CA LEU A 3 -8.67 -5.06 -7.64
C LEU A 3 -9.41 -6.41 -7.69
N THR A 4 -9.24 -7.14 -8.79
CA THR A 4 -9.74 -8.52 -8.89
C THR A 4 -8.83 -9.49 -8.12
N ASN A 5 -9.34 -10.68 -7.78
CA ASN A 5 -8.55 -11.70 -7.09
C ASN A 5 -7.26 -12.09 -7.85
N GLN A 6 -7.30 -12.10 -9.19
CA GLN A 6 -6.14 -12.38 -10.04
C GLN A 6 -5.09 -11.27 -9.91
N GLN A 7 -5.52 -10.01 -9.98
CA GLN A 7 -4.64 -8.84 -9.81
C GLN A 7 -4.03 -8.82 -8.41
N ILE A 8 -4.82 -9.11 -7.37
CA ILE A 8 -4.32 -9.20 -5.99
C ILE A 8 -3.29 -10.32 -5.85
N ARG A 9 -3.47 -11.49 -6.49
CA ARG A 9 -2.46 -12.57 -6.46
C ARG A 9 -1.16 -12.15 -7.14
N HIS A 10 -1.25 -11.51 -8.30
CA HIS A 10 -0.09 -11.01 -9.03
C HIS A 10 0.67 -9.92 -8.23
N LEU A 11 -0.06 -8.94 -7.67
CA LEU A 11 0.55 -7.89 -6.85
C LEU A 11 1.16 -8.47 -5.55
N ARG A 12 0.57 -9.53 -4.97
CA ARG A 12 1.18 -10.23 -3.83
C ARG A 12 2.51 -10.88 -4.17
N SER A 13 2.62 -11.55 -5.32
CA SER A 13 3.89 -12.16 -5.73
C SER A 13 4.97 -11.11 -5.96
N LEU A 14 4.63 -9.99 -6.60
CA LEU A 14 5.57 -8.87 -6.77
C LEU A 14 5.97 -8.27 -5.42
N ALA A 15 4.99 -8.04 -4.54
CA ALA A 15 5.23 -7.45 -3.24
C ALA A 15 6.13 -8.33 -2.36
N HIS A 16 6.11 -9.66 -2.50
CA HIS A 16 6.88 -10.58 -1.65
C HIS A 16 8.35 -10.16 -1.52
N HIS A 17 8.98 -9.78 -2.63
CA HIS A 17 10.40 -9.41 -2.71
C HIS A 17 10.71 -7.97 -2.26
N LEU A 18 9.68 -7.13 -2.07
CA LEU A 18 9.87 -5.73 -1.68
C LEU A 18 10.22 -5.60 -0.20
N LYS A 19 10.99 -4.58 0.15
CA LYS A 19 11.16 -4.13 1.54
C LYS A 19 10.16 -3.00 1.84
N PRO A 20 9.72 -2.82 3.09
CA PRO A 20 8.96 -1.63 3.47
C PRO A 20 9.79 -0.38 3.24
N ILE A 21 9.23 0.56 2.49
CA ILE A 21 9.88 1.85 2.18
C ILE A 21 9.19 3.02 2.88
N VAL A 22 7.96 2.82 3.37
CA VAL A 22 7.24 3.79 4.21
C VAL A 22 7.04 3.19 5.59
N MET A 23 7.31 3.96 6.64
CA MET A 23 7.16 3.53 8.03
C MET A 23 6.28 4.51 8.80
N ILE A 24 5.28 3.98 9.50
CA ILE A 24 4.38 4.73 10.38
C ILE A 24 4.77 4.40 11.82
N GLY A 25 5.26 5.41 12.52
CA GLY A 25 5.54 5.36 13.96
C GLY A 25 4.33 5.74 14.80
N GLU A 26 4.55 5.96 16.10
CA GLU A 26 3.50 6.21 17.09
C GLU A 26 2.68 7.48 16.82
N LYS A 27 3.26 8.46 16.13
CA LYS A 27 2.57 9.71 15.74
C LYS A 27 1.51 9.50 14.64
N GLY A 28 1.39 8.29 14.08
CA GLY A 28 0.37 7.94 13.10
C GLY A 28 0.54 8.67 11.75
N VAL A 29 -0.59 8.96 11.11
CA VAL A 29 -0.63 9.61 9.79
C VAL A 29 -0.42 11.12 9.94
N THR A 30 0.72 11.61 9.45
CA THR A 30 1.06 13.03 9.43
C THR A 30 1.03 13.58 7.99
N GLU A 31 1.08 14.91 7.84
CA GLU A 31 1.13 15.55 6.52
C GLU A 31 2.40 15.16 5.75
N ASN A 32 3.56 15.15 6.42
CA ASN A 32 4.82 14.69 5.83
C ASN A 32 4.73 13.23 5.35
N LEU A 33 4.12 12.35 6.15
CA LEU A 33 3.89 10.96 5.75
C LEU A 33 2.98 10.87 4.53
N SER A 34 1.96 11.72 4.44
CA SER A 34 1.02 11.71 3.31
C SER A 34 1.73 12.11 2.01
N THR A 35 2.61 13.11 2.07
CA THR A 35 3.47 13.49 0.94
C THR A 35 4.43 12.38 0.55
N GLU A 36 5.11 11.76 1.52
CA GLU A 36 6.02 10.64 1.28
C GLU A 36 5.29 9.43 0.68
N LEU A 37 4.13 9.08 1.21
CA LEU A 37 3.27 8.00 0.71
C LEU A 37 2.88 8.24 -0.74
N ASN A 38 2.43 9.45 -1.07
CA ASN A 38 2.03 9.80 -2.42
C ASN A 38 3.20 9.73 -3.41
N ARG A 39 4.38 10.18 -2.99
CA ARG A 39 5.60 10.06 -3.81
C ARG A 39 6.00 8.60 -4.01
N ALA A 40 6.04 7.81 -2.94
CA ALA A 40 6.38 6.40 -3.01
C ALA A 40 5.42 5.60 -3.91
N LEU A 41 4.12 5.93 -3.87
CA LEU A 41 3.13 5.34 -4.77
C LEU A 41 3.30 5.80 -6.23
N GLU A 42 3.73 7.03 -6.48
CA GLU A 42 4.00 7.48 -7.85
C GLU A 42 5.25 6.82 -8.43
N ASP A 43 6.31 6.68 -7.63
CA ASP A 43 7.60 6.15 -8.06
C ASP A 43 7.60 4.62 -8.21
N HIS A 44 6.81 3.90 -7.39
CA HIS A 44 6.87 2.44 -7.31
C HIS A 44 5.56 1.72 -7.57
N GLU A 45 4.42 2.43 -7.49
CA GLU A 45 3.04 1.91 -7.64
C GLU A 45 2.61 0.91 -6.57
N LEU A 46 3.43 -0.10 -6.30
CA LEU A 46 3.26 -1.15 -5.31
C LEU A 46 4.30 -0.98 -4.20
N ILE A 47 3.82 -0.71 -2.98
CA ILE A 47 4.69 -0.43 -1.84
C ILE A 47 4.31 -1.26 -0.62
N LYS A 48 5.29 -1.46 0.27
CA LYS A 48 5.08 -1.99 1.63
C LYS A 48 5.17 -0.84 2.63
N VAL A 49 4.16 -0.73 3.46
CA VAL A 49 4.08 0.21 4.60
C VAL A 49 4.20 -0.58 5.88
N SER A 50 5.14 -0.24 6.76
CA SER A 50 5.26 -0.82 8.10
C SER A 50 4.58 0.06 9.14
N ILE A 51 3.62 -0.48 9.90
CA ILE A 51 2.88 0.24 10.93
C ILE A 51 3.30 -0.28 12.30
N ALA A 52 4.13 0.47 13.02
CA ALA A 52 4.60 0.13 14.36
C ALA A 52 3.68 0.71 15.45
N GLY A 53 3.78 0.21 16.68
CA GLY A 53 3.06 0.76 17.85
C GLY A 53 1.54 0.56 17.90
N ALA A 54 0.91 0.18 16.78
CA ALA A 54 -0.54 -0.04 16.70
C ALA A 54 -0.93 -1.52 16.85
N ASP A 55 -2.11 -1.80 17.39
CA ASP A 55 -2.69 -3.14 17.45
C ASP A 55 -3.32 -3.61 16.11
N LYS A 56 -3.98 -4.78 16.09
CA LYS A 56 -4.56 -5.33 14.85
C LYS A 56 -5.72 -4.48 14.31
N GLU A 57 -6.55 -3.90 15.16
CA GLU A 57 -7.70 -3.10 14.76
C GLU A 57 -7.25 -1.72 14.32
N GLU A 58 -6.38 -1.08 15.10
CA GLU A 58 -5.77 0.21 14.81
C GLU A 58 -5.00 0.17 13.49
N ARG A 59 -4.19 -0.87 13.23
CA ARG A 59 -3.54 -1.06 11.92
C ARG A 59 -4.55 -1.12 10.78
N GLY A 60 -5.73 -1.69 11.04
CA GLY A 60 -6.81 -1.76 10.05
C GLY A 60 -7.37 -0.38 9.75
N THR A 61 -7.64 0.41 10.79
CA THR A 61 -8.10 1.80 10.67
C THR A 61 -7.06 2.68 9.97
N ILE A 62 -5.79 2.61 10.37
CA ILE A 62 -4.70 3.35 9.74
C ILE A 62 -4.59 2.96 8.26
N THR A 63 -4.58 1.67 7.94
CA THR A 63 -4.49 1.21 6.55
C THR A 63 -5.65 1.73 5.70
N LYS A 64 -6.88 1.74 6.24
CA LYS A 64 -8.04 2.32 5.56
C LYS A 64 -7.86 3.81 5.32
N ALA A 65 -7.39 4.56 6.32
CA ALA A 65 -7.12 6.00 6.18
C ALA A 65 -6.05 6.28 5.11
N LEU A 66 -4.96 5.49 5.06
CA LEU A 66 -3.94 5.60 4.00
C LEU A 66 -4.53 5.36 2.61
N CYS A 67 -5.39 4.36 2.46
CA CYS A 67 -6.05 4.07 1.19
C CYS A 67 -6.98 5.22 0.76
N GLN A 68 -7.75 5.77 1.70
CA GLN A 68 -8.67 6.88 1.44
C GLN A 68 -7.94 8.16 1.04
N THR A 69 -6.85 8.50 1.74
CA THR A 69 -6.10 9.74 1.51
C THR A 69 -5.23 9.70 0.26
N SER A 70 -4.66 8.54 -0.08
CA SER A 70 -3.80 8.40 -1.26
C SER A 70 -4.53 7.88 -2.50
N GLY A 71 -5.76 7.37 -2.36
CA GLY A 71 -6.45 6.65 -3.43
C GLY A 71 -5.85 5.27 -3.75
N ALA A 72 -4.91 4.79 -2.93
CA ALA A 72 -4.35 3.46 -3.06
C ALA A 72 -5.33 2.37 -2.63
N GLN A 73 -5.09 1.16 -3.12
CA GLN A 73 -5.86 -0.03 -2.80
C GLN A 73 -5.02 -0.98 -1.96
N LEU A 74 -5.64 -1.53 -0.91
CA LEU A 74 -5.03 -2.56 -0.08
C LEU A 74 -4.94 -3.87 -0.86
N VAL A 75 -3.73 -4.36 -1.06
CA VAL A 75 -3.47 -5.67 -1.69
C VAL A 75 -3.49 -6.77 -0.64
N GLN A 76 -2.76 -6.57 0.47
CA GLN A 76 -2.70 -7.52 1.58
C GLN A 76 -2.19 -6.83 2.85
N ARG A 77 -2.56 -7.38 4.01
CA ARG A 77 -1.92 -7.08 5.29
C ARG A 77 -1.24 -8.34 5.86
N ILE A 78 -0.01 -8.20 6.31
CA ILE A 78 0.82 -9.27 6.90
C ILE A 78 1.40 -8.76 8.22
N GLY A 79 0.78 -9.12 9.33
CA GLY A 79 1.19 -8.62 10.66
C GLY A 79 1.12 -7.08 10.74
N ARG A 80 2.29 -6.44 10.81
CA ARG A 80 2.44 -4.97 10.81
C ARG A 80 2.67 -4.35 9.43
N ILE A 81 2.79 -5.16 8.38
CA ILE A 81 3.03 -4.70 7.02
C ILE A 81 1.70 -4.62 6.27
N SER A 82 1.45 -3.47 5.63
CA SER A 82 0.37 -3.29 4.67
C SER A 82 0.97 -3.09 3.28
N VAL A 83 0.49 -3.88 2.31
CA VAL A 83 0.88 -3.77 0.90
C VAL A 83 -0.17 -2.94 0.19
N LEU A 84 0.24 -1.80 -0.35
CA LEU A 84 -0.64 -0.84 -1.03
C LEU A 84 -0.26 -0.75 -2.50
N TYR A 85 -1.27 -0.59 -3.35
CA TYR A 85 -1.09 -0.41 -4.79
C TYR A 85 -1.88 0.80 -5.29
N ARG A 86 -1.25 1.65 -6.09
CA ARG A 86 -1.90 2.70 -6.87
C ARG A 86 -1.19 2.81 -8.22
N PRO A 87 -1.89 2.76 -9.36
CA PRO A 87 -1.26 3.04 -10.64
C PRO A 87 -0.73 4.49 -10.64
N SER A 88 0.49 4.66 -11.13
CA SER A 88 1.11 5.96 -11.39
C SER A 88 0.58 6.59 -12.66
N GLN A 89 0.96 7.84 -12.95
CA GLN A 89 0.65 8.48 -14.23
C GLN A 89 1.34 7.79 -15.42
N LYS A 90 2.44 7.07 -15.16
CA LYS A 90 3.20 6.33 -16.17
C LYS A 90 3.39 4.88 -15.71
N PRO A 91 2.35 4.03 -15.87
CA PRO A 91 2.35 2.70 -15.28
C PRO A 91 3.55 1.84 -15.69
N GLN A 92 4.24 1.28 -14.71
CA GLN A 92 5.38 0.38 -14.88
C GLN A 92 4.98 -1.07 -14.60
N ILE A 93 4.05 -1.28 -13.67
CA ILE A 93 3.53 -2.60 -13.31
C ILE A 93 2.42 -2.98 -14.30
N VAL A 94 2.69 -4.00 -15.10
CA VAL A 94 1.69 -4.59 -16.00
C VAL A 94 0.70 -5.42 -15.19
N ILE A 95 -0.52 -4.90 -15.02
CA ILE A 95 -1.59 -5.60 -14.34
C ILE A 95 -2.27 -6.57 -15.31
N PRO A 96 -2.48 -7.85 -14.93
CA PRO A 96 -3.19 -8.79 -15.79
C PRO A 96 -4.61 -8.29 -16.06
N THR A 97 -4.96 -8.16 -17.34
CA THR A 97 -6.33 -7.97 -17.80
C THR A 97 -7.12 -9.25 -17.56
N ARG A 98 -8.36 -9.10 -17.08
CA ARG A 98 -9.32 -10.20 -16.85
C ARG A 98 -9.33 -11.14 -18.08
N ASN A 99 -9.12 -12.43 -17.84
CA ASN A 99 -9.80 -13.47 -18.63
C ASN A 99 -11.12 -13.80 -17.92
#